data_AF-A0A1N6D3M4-F1
#
_entry.id   AF-A0A1N6D3M4-F1
#
_cell.length_a   1.000
_cell.length_b   1.000
_cell.length_c   1.000
_cell.angle_alpha   90.00
_cell.angle_beta   90.00
_cell.angle_gamma   90.00
#
_symmetry.space_group_name_H-M   'P 1'
#
loop_
_entity.id
_entity.type
_entity.pdbx_description
1 polymer ?
#
loop_
_entity_poly.entity_id
_entity_poly.type
_entity_poly.pdbx_seq_one_letter_code
_entity_poly.pdbx_strand_id
1 'polypeptide(L)'
;MIFHHFKKNKDSIFFLFFLALLPQDNFAQLLKVKTDRTAIVKSEPSRNGILNERLAPVADIFKLTKEAPNYYSYDRDSITGWSYKLPTKESLRSRRDVLQIEVIDVEVGDATLIVCPEENGKRDVILIDCGMGNDAERIREAIASFGFNLNAQPITSFIATHYDHDHVGAIKDIVPLSQKIYDPGSKQQTSKYKTALKNRESDREEMQLNYIEQFSGGVTIECVAVNNATDNEPNLAIARDKNQNSIALIVSYKGFDYFTAGDLTLQPESSLASNIKNSDVYHVNHHGSSRTSSGLDFVRNLDPEVSVVSNGTQHGHPNVDIGKRLTEEVGSMFFQTNINPASNAFQNELKFVADTTHLSSRKENQEGATGSIRIIVDPFTDKYYVVMQGLELSESTFPIEH
;
A
#
# COMPACT_ATOMS: atom_id res chain seq x y z
N MET A 1 -69.31 -44.19 -9.12
CA MET A 1 -69.40 -45.23 -8.07
C MET A 1 -68.18 -45.06 -7.17
N ILE A 2 -68.38 -44.69 -5.90
CA ILE A 2 -67.41 -44.70 -4.78
C ILE A 2 -66.19 -43.73 -4.87
N PHE A 3 -65.82 -43.18 -3.70
CA PHE A 3 -64.68 -42.28 -3.42
C PHE A 3 -63.46 -43.05 -2.86
N HIS A 4 -62.26 -42.44 -2.85
CA HIS A 4 -61.54 -42.09 -1.60
C HIS A 4 -60.39 -41.08 -1.83
N HIS A 5 -59.79 -40.53 -0.75
CA HIS A 5 -59.17 -39.20 -0.76
C HIS A 5 -58.04 -39.02 0.29
N PHE A 6 -56.90 -38.40 -0.10
CA PHE A 6 -55.71 -38.05 0.74
C PHE A 6 -54.95 -39.25 1.39
N LYS A 7 -53.70 -39.15 1.92
CA LYS A 7 -52.96 -38.00 2.50
C LYS A 7 -51.42 -38.18 2.52
N LYS A 8 -50.69 -37.15 2.06
CA LYS A 8 -49.31 -36.67 2.41
C LYS A 8 -48.41 -37.51 3.35
N ASN A 9 -47.25 -38.01 2.86
CA ASN A 9 -45.90 -37.66 3.39
C ASN A 9 -44.69 -38.28 2.62
N LYS A 10 -43.58 -37.51 2.62
CA LYS A 10 -42.13 -37.86 2.70
C LYS A 10 -41.48 -39.03 1.92
N ASP A 11 -40.33 -38.68 1.32
CA ASP A 11 -39.09 -39.47 1.09
C ASP A 11 -39.21 -40.72 0.14
N SER A 12 -38.29 -41.07 -0.78
CA SER A 12 -36.95 -40.54 -1.18
C SER A 12 -36.69 -40.79 -2.68
N ILE A 13 -35.83 -39.98 -3.32
CA ILE A 13 -34.89 -40.46 -4.35
C ILE A 13 -33.52 -39.87 -4.05
N PHE A 14 -32.48 -40.70 -4.11
CA PHE A 14 -31.10 -40.32 -3.79
C PHE A 14 -30.45 -39.48 -4.91
N PHE A 15 -29.64 -38.51 -4.50
CA PHE A 15 -28.34 -38.28 -5.13
C PHE A 15 -27.28 -38.14 -4.04
N LEU A 16 -26.24 -38.96 -4.13
CA LEU A 16 -25.12 -38.97 -3.20
C LEU A 16 -23.94 -38.24 -3.85
N PHE A 17 -23.46 -37.16 -3.25
CA PHE A 17 -22.08 -36.68 -3.43
C PHE A 17 -21.60 -36.01 -2.14
N PHE A 18 -20.29 -35.95 -1.97
CA PHE A 18 -19.63 -35.83 -0.65
C PHE A 18 -19.96 -34.55 0.11
N LEU A 19 -20.19 -34.70 1.43
CA LEU A 19 -19.67 -33.71 2.38
C LEU A 19 -18.15 -33.87 2.39
N ALA A 20 -17.43 -32.86 1.91
CA ALA A 20 -16.07 -32.61 2.34
C ALA A 20 -16.12 -31.49 3.38
N LEU A 21 -15.58 -31.75 4.57
CA LEU A 21 -15.17 -30.67 5.46
C LEU A 21 -13.89 -30.08 4.86
N LEU A 22 -14.01 -28.91 4.25
CA LEU A 22 -12.88 -28.09 3.83
C LEU A 22 -12.88 -26.78 4.64
N PRO A 23 -11.71 -26.24 4.98
CA PRO A 23 -11.58 -24.93 5.62
C PRO A 23 -11.92 -23.80 4.63
N GLN A 24 -11.60 -22.57 5.00
CA GLN A 24 -11.85 -21.35 4.21
C GLN A 24 -11.37 -21.48 2.77
N ASP A 25 -12.26 -21.22 1.80
CA ASP A 25 -11.87 -20.82 0.45
C ASP A 25 -13.07 -20.13 -0.27
N ASN A 26 -12.87 -18.93 -0.82
CA ASN A 26 -13.96 -18.08 -1.33
C ASN A 26 -14.26 -18.33 -2.82
N PHE A 27 -14.87 -19.48 -3.15
CA PHE A 27 -15.37 -19.76 -4.51
C PHE A 27 -16.87 -19.49 -4.65
N ALA A 28 -17.24 -18.60 -5.58
CA ALA A 28 -18.63 -18.34 -5.93
C ALA A 28 -19.16 -19.38 -6.92
N GLN A 29 -20.19 -20.15 -6.53
CA GLN A 29 -20.88 -21.08 -7.43
C GLN A 29 -22.05 -20.43 -8.18
N LEU A 30 -22.15 -20.72 -9.48
CA LEU A 30 -23.15 -20.15 -10.38
C LEU A 30 -24.41 -21.04 -10.41
N LEU A 31 -25.39 -20.72 -9.56
CA LEU A 31 -26.63 -21.49 -9.43
C LEU A 31 -27.61 -21.23 -10.60
N LYS A 32 -27.92 -22.30 -11.35
CA LYS A 32 -28.87 -22.26 -12.48
C LYS A 32 -30.30 -22.55 -12.03
N VAL A 33 -31.04 -21.51 -11.67
CA VAL A 33 -32.43 -21.58 -11.20
C VAL A 33 -33.39 -22.07 -12.31
N LYS A 34 -34.41 -22.85 -11.94
CA LYS A 34 -35.46 -23.36 -12.84
C LYS A 34 -36.61 -22.34 -13.06
N THR A 35 -36.30 -21.18 -13.64
CA THR A 35 -37.29 -20.31 -14.33
C THR A 35 -36.59 -19.34 -15.27
N ASP A 36 -37.34 -18.79 -16.22
CA ASP A 36 -36.90 -18.00 -17.37
C ASP A 36 -36.42 -16.56 -17.07
N ARG A 37 -35.94 -16.27 -15.84
CA ARG A 37 -35.44 -14.93 -15.43
C ARG A 37 -34.26 -15.03 -14.45
N THR A 38 -33.24 -14.20 -14.65
CA THR A 38 -32.04 -14.08 -13.80
C THR A 38 -32.17 -12.96 -12.76
N ALA A 39 -31.80 -13.22 -11.50
CA ALA A 39 -31.77 -12.26 -10.37
C ALA A 39 -30.83 -12.76 -9.25
N ILE A 40 -30.33 -11.86 -8.36
CA ILE A 40 -29.11 -12.10 -7.55
C ILE A 40 -29.11 -11.35 -6.16
N VAL A 41 -28.63 -11.98 -5.04
CA VAL A 41 -28.89 -11.67 -3.58
C VAL A 41 -27.91 -12.26 -2.47
N LYS A 42 -27.05 -11.52 -1.73
CA LYS A 42 -26.31 -11.98 -0.42
C LYS A 42 -26.70 -10.78 0.57
N SER A 43 -26.89 -11.05 1.88
CA SER A 43 -27.18 -10.10 2.98
C SER A 43 -26.02 -9.96 4.01
N GLU A 44 -25.52 -8.74 4.28
CA GLU A 44 -24.45 -8.45 5.26
C GLU A 44 -24.90 -8.35 6.73
N PRO A 45 -23.99 -8.53 7.72
CA PRO A 45 -24.19 -8.15 9.12
C PRO A 45 -23.93 -6.65 9.36
N SER A 46 -24.71 -5.98 10.23
CA SER A 46 -24.60 -4.53 10.47
C SER A 46 -23.95 -4.17 11.82
N ARG A 47 -23.22 -3.04 11.86
CA ARG A 47 -22.51 -2.52 13.06
C ARG A 47 -23.41 -2.22 14.28
N ASN A 48 -24.74 -2.26 14.17
CA ASN A 48 -25.68 -1.94 15.26
C ASN A 48 -26.92 -2.87 15.34
N GLY A 49 -26.93 -4.01 14.63
CA GLY A 49 -27.92 -5.09 14.86
C GLY A 49 -29.38 -4.82 14.44
N ILE A 50 -29.66 -3.75 13.68
CA ILE A 50 -31.00 -3.44 13.15
C ILE A 50 -30.98 -3.52 11.62
N LEU A 51 -31.99 -4.17 11.02
CA LEU A 51 -32.25 -4.18 9.57
C LEU A 51 -33.17 -3.02 9.16
N ASN A 52 -33.04 -2.56 7.92
CA ASN A 52 -34.01 -1.69 7.25
C ASN A 52 -34.35 -2.27 5.87
N GLU A 53 -35.64 -2.42 5.57
CA GLU A 53 -36.13 -3.09 4.36
C GLU A 53 -36.77 -2.10 3.38
N ARG A 54 -36.37 -2.16 2.09
CA ARG A 54 -37.16 -1.61 0.97
C ARG A 54 -36.72 -2.22 -0.37
N LEU A 55 -37.68 -2.64 -1.18
CA LEU A 55 -37.46 -3.15 -2.54
C LEU A 55 -37.62 -2.03 -3.59
N ALA A 56 -36.87 -2.14 -4.69
CA ALA A 56 -36.92 -1.20 -5.81
C ALA A 56 -37.05 -1.93 -7.18
N PRO A 57 -37.69 -1.31 -8.20
CA PRO A 57 -37.74 -1.81 -9.57
C PRO A 57 -36.36 -1.99 -10.25
N VAL A 58 -36.32 -2.84 -11.28
CA VAL A 58 -35.10 -3.14 -12.07
C VAL A 58 -34.49 -1.89 -12.74
N ALA A 59 -35.30 -0.87 -13.04
CA ALA A 59 -34.81 0.39 -13.57
C ALA A 59 -33.93 1.17 -12.56
N ASP A 60 -34.22 1.05 -11.27
CA ASP A 60 -33.45 1.70 -10.20
C ASP A 60 -32.19 0.91 -9.83
N ILE A 61 -32.14 -0.40 -10.13
CA ILE A 61 -30.92 -1.21 -9.96
C ILE A 61 -29.78 -0.65 -10.83
N PHE A 62 -30.04 -0.28 -12.08
CA PHE A 62 -29.07 0.37 -12.96
C PHE A 62 -28.54 1.72 -12.44
N LYS A 63 -29.30 2.36 -11.54
CA LYS A 63 -28.94 3.61 -10.88
C LYS A 63 -28.09 3.33 -9.64
N LEU A 64 -28.54 2.41 -8.77
CA LEU A 64 -27.81 1.92 -7.61
C LEU A 64 -26.41 1.42 -7.97
N THR A 65 -26.27 0.57 -9.01
CA THR A 65 -24.97 0.04 -9.48
C THR A 65 -23.97 1.08 -10.00
N LYS A 66 -24.43 2.34 -10.13
CA LYS A 66 -23.65 3.50 -10.55
C LYS A 66 -23.27 4.42 -9.38
N GLU A 67 -23.88 4.23 -8.21
CA GLU A 67 -23.82 5.14 -7.06
C GLU A 67 -23.21 4.49 -5.79
N ALA A 68 -23.23 3.15 -5.64
CA ALA A 68 -22.58 2.45 -4.52
C ALA A 68 -21.52 1.41 -4.99
N PRO A 69 -20.33 1.31 -4.36
CA PRO A 69 -19.25 0.42 -4.83
C PRO A 69 -19.53 -1.08 -4.71
N ASN A 70 -20.03 -1.54 -3.55
CA ASN A 70 -20.00 -2.95 -3.13
C ASN A 70 -21.38 -3.49 -2.69
N TYR A 71 -21.66 -4.75 -3.05
CA TYR A 71 -22.75 -5.65 -2.62
C TYR A 71 -24.22 -5.21 -2.86
N TYR A 72 -25.07 -6.15 -3.31
CA TYR A 72 -26.50 -5.92 -3.59
C TYR A 72 -27.39 -7.13 -3.30
N SER A 73 -28.70 -6.88 -3.09
CA SER A 73 -29.69 -7.93 -2.87
C SER A 73 -31.09 -7.64 -3.43
N TYR A 74 -31.75 -8.65 -4.03
CA TYR A 74 -33.10 -8.58 -4.63
C TYR A 74 -33.90 -9.90 -4.48
N ASP A 75 -34.85 -10.00 -3.54
CA ASP A 75 -35.72 -11.20 -3.45
C ASP A 75 -36.73 -11.26 -4.61
N ARG A 76 -36.94 -12.48 -5.12
CA ARG A 76 -38.11 -12.86 -5.90
C ARG A 76 -38.51 -14.29 -5.58
N ASP A 77 -39.78 -14.45 -5.20
CA ASP A 77 -40.46 -15.74 -5.11
C ASP A 77 -39.73 -16.80 -4.27
N SER A 78 -39.04 -16.38 -3.18
CA SER A 78 -38.37 -17.21 -2.17
C SER A 78 -36.94 -17.68 -2.50
N ILE A 79 -36.17 -16.96 -3.33
CA ILE A 79 -34.79 -17.37 -3.72
C ILE A 79 -33.77 -16.23 -3.50
N THR A 80 -32.64 -16.61 -2.89
CA THR A 80 -31.58 -15.70 -2.42
C THR A 80 -30.18 -16.25 -2.83
N GLY A 81 -29.38 -15.54 -3.65
CA GLY A 81 -27.94 -15.89 -3.92
C GLY A 81 -27.16 -14.83 -4.73
N TRP A 82 -25.97 -14.38 -4.28
CA TRP A 82 -25.36 -13.02 -4.43
C TRP A 82 -24.56 -12.60 -5.68
N SER A 83 -24.37 -11.27 -5.81
CA SER A 83 -23.46 -10.59 -6.75
C SER A 83 -22.32 -9.89 -6.01
N TYR A 84 -21.11 -10.09 -6.54
CA TYR A 84 -19.93 -9.28 -6.26
C TYR A 84 -19.63 -8.47 -7.52
N LYS A 85 -19.29 -7.19 -7.36
CA LYS A 85 -18.66 -6.40 -8.42
C LYS A 85 -17.17 -6.55 -8.21
N LEU A 86 -16.45 -7.10 -9.19
CA LEU A 86 -14.99 -7.13 -9.14
C LEU A 86 -14.49 -5.68 -8.96
N PRO A 87 -13.51 -5.43 -8.06
CA PRO A 87 -12.99 -4.09 -7.84
C PRO A 87 -12.39 -3.55 -9.12
N THR A 88 -12.68 -2.29 -9.43
CA THR A 88 -11.95 -1.50 -10.42
C THR A 88 -10.94 -0.60 -9.72
N LYS A 89 -9.91 -0.15 -10.44
CA LYS A 89 -8.84 0.71 -9.89
C LYS A 89 -9.40 1.99 -9.27
N GLU A 90 -10.41 2.56 -9.92
CA GLU A 90 -11.12 3.77 -9.47
C GLU A 90 -11.90 3.49 -8.18
N SER A 91 -12.60 2.33 -8.12
CA SER A 91 -13.34 1.95 -6.93
C SER A 91 -12.43 1.72 -5.71
N LEU A 92 -11.28 1.06 -5.89
CA LEU A 92 -10.28 0.87 -4.83
C LEU A 92 -9.70 2.20 -4.37
N ARG A 93 -9.21 3.05 -5.30
CA ARG A 93 -8.66 4.38 -4.99
C ARG A 93 -9.66 5.27 -4.24
N SER A 94 -10.97 5.11 -4.50
CA SER A 94 -12.03 5.86 -3.80
C SER A 94 -12.36 5.39 -2.37
N ARG A 95 -11.87 4.22 -1.93
CA ARG A 95 -12.13 3.69 -0.58
C ARG A 95 -11.45 4.55 0.48
N ARG A 96 -12.22 5.00 1.47
CA ARG A 96 -11.70 5.75 2.64
C ARG A 96 -11.52 4.87 3.87
N ASP A 97 -12.13 3.69 3.87
CA ASP A 97 -12.19 2.68 4.93
C ASP A 97 -11.06 1.63 4.86
N VAL A 98 -10.04 1.88 4.03
CA VAL A 98 -8.88 0.99 3.79
C VAL A 98 -7.58 1.77 3.95
N LEU A 99 -6.48 1.06 4.21
CA LEU A 99 -5.14 1.63 4.12
C LEU A 99 -4.76 1.77 2.64
N GLN A 100 -4.24 2.94 2.26
CA GLN A 100 -3.61 3.16 0.96
C GLN A 100 -2.19 3.71 1.19
N ILE A 101 -1.19 3.16 0.51
CA ILE A 101 0.20 3.64 0.53
C ILE A 101 0.56 4.00 -0.92
N GLU A 102 1.02 5.21 -1.16
CA GLU A 102 1.45 5.67 -2.48
C GLU A 102 2.93 6.02 -2.45
N VAL A 103 3.75 5.22 -3.14
CA VAL A 103 5.13 5.57 -3.49
C VAL A 103 5.03 6.58 -4.62
N ILE A 104 5.27 7.85 -4.30
CA ILE A 104 5.11 8.97 -5.22
C ILE A 104 6.29 8.97 -6.18
N ASP A 105 6.00 9.10 -7.47
CA ASP A 105 7.01 9.38 -8.46
C ASP A 105 7.54 10.82 -8.32
N VAL A 106 8.70 10.92 -7.67
CA VAL A 106 9.51 12.13 -7.49
C VAL A 106 10.77 12.12 -8.37
N GLU A 107 10.84 11.20 -9.36
CA GLU A 107 12.01 10.89 -10.21
C GLU A 107 13.27 10.44 -9.46
N VAL A 108 13.84 11.28 -8.59
CA VAL A 108 15.09 11.02 -7.86
C VAL A 108 14.84 11.23 -6.37
N GLY A 109 15.09 10.19 -5.58
CA GLY A 109 14.79 10.17 -4.16
C GLY A 109 13.51 9.42 -3.82
N ASP A 110 13.01 9.65 -2.60
CA ASP A 110 11.80 9.02 -2.07
C ASP A 110 10.77 10.04 -1.59
N ALA A 111 9.50 9.69 -1.79
CA ALA A 111 8.37 10.23 -1.05
C ALA A 111 7.26 9.17 -0.99
N THR A 112 6.94 8.66 0.19
CA THR A 112 5.87 7.67 0.41
C THR A 112 4.75 8.28 1.24
N LEU A 113 3.56 8.33 0.66
CA LEU A 113 2.36 8.87 1.28
C LEU A 113 1.47 7.74 1.79
N ILE A 114 1.38 7.61 3.11
CA ILE A 114 0.51 6.68 3.81
C ILE A 114 -0.79 7.40 4.16
N VAL A 115 -1.92 6.86 3.71
CA VAL A 115 -3.26 7.36 4.04
C VAL A 115 -4.02 6.27 4.76
N CYS A 116 -4.21 6.47 6.06
CA CYS A 116 -4.83 5.49 6.93
C CYS A 116 -6.34 5.34 6.64
N PRO A 117 -6.95 4.21 7.04
CA PRO A 117 -8.40 4.05 7.06
C PRO A 117 -9.08 5.14 7.90
N GLU A 118 -10.22 5.61 7.44
CA GLU A 118 -11.08 6.52 8.18
C GLU A 118 -11.86 5.79 9.28
N GLU A 119 -11.64 6.23 10.51
CA GLU A 119 -12.27 5.66 11.69
C GLU A 119 -12.79 6.77 12.59
N ASN A 120 -14.07 6.71 12.95
CA ASN A 120 -14.76 7.70 13.80
C ASN A 120 -14.64 9.16 13.28
N GLY A 121 -14.42 9.35 11.97
CA GLY A 121 -14.20 10.66 11.34
C GLY A 121 -12.77 11.18 11.40
N LYS A 122 -11.83 10.46 12.02
CA LYS A 122 -10.39 10.69 11.88
C LYS A 122 -9.87 9.88 10.69
N ARG A 123 -9.04 10.50 9.85
CA ARG A 123 -8.31 9.82 8.78
C ARG A 123 -6.90 10.39 8.73
N ASP A 124 -5.94 9.66 9.26
CA ASP A 124 -4.55 10.12 9.35
C ASP A 124 -3.83 10.07 8.00
N VAL A 125 -2.86 10.97 7.85
CA VAL A 125 -1.98 11.08 6.68
C VAL A 125 -0.55 11.18 7.19
N ILE A 126 0.32 10.30 6.72
CA ILE A 126 1.75 10.29 7.06
C ILE A 126 2.53 10.38 5.75
N LEU A 127 3.53 11.25 5.71
CA LEU A 127 4.43 11.39 4.57
C LEU A 127 5.86 11.05 5.03
N ILE A 128 6.43 10.00 4.43
CA ILE A 128 7.81 9.58 4.65
C ILE A 128 8.65 10.10 3.49
N ASP A 129 9.62 10.96 3.78
CA ASP A 129 10.43 11.72 2.82
C ASP A 129 9.60 12.56 1.82
N CYS A 130 10.29 13.40 1.04
CA CYS A 130 9.65 14.40 0.19
C CYS A 130 10.44 14.78 -1.08
N GLY A 131 11.23 13.86 -1.63
CA GLY A 131 11.88 14.04 -2.93
C GLY A 131 12.85 15.23 -2.99
N MET A 132 13.07 15.72 -4.21
CA MET A 132 13.91 16.86 -4.53
C MET A 132 13.17 18.20 -4.36
N GLY A 133 13.88 19.32 -4.52
CA GLY A 133 13.37 20.67 -4.25
C GLY A 133 12.25 21.19 -5.16
N ASN A 134 11.78 20.37 -6.11
CA ASN A 134 10.72 20.64 -7.09
C ASN A 134 9.48 19.76 -6.88
N ASP A 135 9.56 18.70 -6.10
CA ASP A 135 8.48 17.69 -5.98
C ASP A 135 7.39 18.06 -4.97
N ALA A 136 7.51 19.24 -4.35
CA ALA A 136 6.50 19.82 -3.47
C ALA A 136 5.09 19.84 -4.12
N GLU A 137 4.99 20.07 -5.44
CA GLU A 137 3.70 20.08 -6.12
C GLU A 137 3.20 18.66 -6.43
N ARG A 138 4.07 17.74 -6.86
CA ARG A 138 3.75 16.29 -7.02
C ARG A 138 3.15 15.70 -5.74
N ILE A 139 3.75 16.04 -4.59
CA ILE A 139 3.28 15.60 -3.27
C ILE A 139 1.93 16.26 -2.92
N ARG A 140 1.70 17.53 -3.27
CA ARG A 140 0.41 18.21 -3.09
C ARG A 140 -0.68 17.59 -3.97
N GLU A 141 -0.37 17.25 -5.22
CA GLU A 141 -1.27 16.57 -6.16
C GLU A 141 -1.63 15.16 -5.66
N ALA A 142 -0.64 14.37 -5.21
CA ALA A 142 -0.85 13.06 -4.61
C ALA A 142 -1.80 13.14 -3.41
N ILE A 143 -1.52 14.04 -2.44
CA ILE A 143 -2.38 14.24 -1.26
C ILE A 143 -3.79 14.72 -1.65
N ALA A 144 -3.91 15.64 -2.62
CA ALA A 144 -5.19 16.11 -3.12
C ALA A 144 -6.00 14.99 -3.81
N SER A 145 -5.35 14.00 -4.43
CA SER A 145 -6.02 12.84 -5.04
C SER A 145 -6.81 11.99 -4.03
N PHE A 146 -6.40 12.00 -2.75
CA PHE A 146 -7.11 11.34 -1.65
C PHE A 146 -8.24 12.18 -1.05
N GLY A 147 -8.47 13.39 -1.57
CA GLY A 147 -9.52 14.32 -1.15
C GLY A 147 -9.15 15.28 -0.02
N PHE A 148 -7.87 15.36 0.38
CA PHE A 148 -7.43 16.25 1.46
C PHE A 148 -7.18 17.68 0.95
N ASN A 149 -7.65 18.68 1.71
CA ASN A 149 -7.29 20.08 1.49
C ASN A 149 -6.24 20.51 2.52
N LEU A 150 -4.97 20.57 2.12
CA LEU A 150 -3.83 20.85 3.00
C LEU A 150 -3.88 22.20 3.75
N ASN A 151 -4.76 23.13 3.37
CA ASN A 151 -4.98 24.38 4.12
C ASN A 151 -5.99 24.22 5.29
N ALA A 152 -6.73 23.11 5.33
CA ALA A 152 -7.76 22.80 6.34
C ALA A 152 -7.56 21.44 7.02
N GLN A 153 -6.75 20.57 6.42
CA GLN A 153 -6.43 19.21 6.83
C GLN A 153 -4.92 18.98 6.62
N PRO A 154 -4.06 19.50 7.53
CA PRO A 154 -2.62 19.27 7.47
C PRO A 154 -2.28 17.80 7.72
N ILE A 155 -1.17 17.34 7.12
CA ILE A 155 -0.59 15.99 7.27
C ILE A 155 -0.41 15.70 8.76
N THR A 156 -0.81 14.52 9.25
CA THR A 156 -0.66 14.14 10.67
C THR A 156 0.82 14.14 11.06
N SER A 157 1.65 13.41 10.31
CA SER A 157 3.09 13.30 10.59
C SER A 157 3.90 13.37 9.29
N PHE A 158 4.97 14.17 9.27
CA PHE A 158 6.05 14.04 8.30
C PHE A 158 7.21 13.28 8.96
N ILE A 159 7.84 12.35 8.25
CA ILE A 159 9.00 11.58 8.73
C ILE A 159 10.12 11.74 7.70
N ALA A 160 11.26 12.30 8.10
CA ALA A 160 12.47 12.29 7.28
C ALA A 160 13.29 11.05 7.65
N THR A 161 13.50 10.11 6.72
CA THR A 161 14.35 8.92 6.98
C THR A 161 15.77 9.35 7.31
N HIS A 162 16.29 10.31 6.54
CA HIS A 162 17.56 10.97 6.75
C HIS A 162 17.55 12.37 6.09
N TYR A 163 18.71 13.01 5.94
CA TYR A 163 18.80 14.46 5.65
C TYR A 163 19.23 14.84 4.23
N ASP A 164 19.16 13.89 3.30
CA ASP A 164 19.66 14.06 1.94
C ASP A 164 18.74 14.88 1.03
N HIS A 165 19.29 15.38 -0.08
CA HIS A 165 18.61 16.43 -0.86
C HIS A 165 17.42 15.88 -1.67
N ASP A 166 17.43 14.59 -1.90
CA ASP A 166 16.46 13.71 -2.55
C ASP A 166 15.44 13.11 -1.55
N HIS A 167 15.63 13.31 -0.24
CA HIS A 167 14.71 12.85 0.81
C HIS A 167 14.06 14.02 1.55
N VAL A 168 14.80 15.13 1.74
CA VAL A 168 14.32 16.38 2.36
C VAL A 168 14.49 17.60 1.44
N GLY A 169 14.39 17.41 0.12
CA GLY A 169 14.51 18.48 -0.87
C GLY A 169 13.34 19.46 -0.85
N ALA A 170 12.10 18.95 -0.87
CA ALA A 170 10.89 19.77 -0.81
C ALA A 170 10.55 20.29 0.60
N ILE A 171 11.31 19.92 1.64
CA ILE A 171 10.93 20.08 3.05
C ILE A 171 10.44 21.48 3.44
N LYS A 172 11.00 22.54 2.84
CA LYS A 172 10.61 23.95 3.04
C LYS A 172 9.10 24.19 2.78
N ASP A 173 8.49 23.43 1.87
CA ASP A 173 7.11 23.54 1.42
C ASP A 173 6.18 22.49 2.05
N ILE A 174 6.75 21.43 2.66
CA ILE A 174 6.05 20.29 3.27
C ILE A 174 5.90 20.46 4.78
N VAL A 175 6.95 20.91 5.47
CA VAL A 175 6.91 21.19 6.92
C VAL A 175 5.75 22.12 7.31
N PRO A 176 5.48 23.25 6.60
CA PRO A 176 4.33 24.10 6.88
C PRO A 176 2.95 23.42 6.79
N LEU A 177 2.87 22.22 6.21
CA LEU A 177 1.64 21.44 6.04
C LEU A 177 1.51 20.28 7.02
N SER A 178 2.49 20.06 7.90
CA SER A 178 2.60 18.89 8.77
C SER A 178 2.33 19.26 10.23
N GLN A 179 1.60 18.43 10.98
CA GLN A 179 1.29 18.64 12.39
C GLN A 179 2.45 18.18 13.29
N LYS A 180 2.94 16.95 13.09
CA LYS A 180 4.18 16.40 13.68
C LYS A 180 5.28 16.26 12.64
N ILE A 181 6.54 16.27 13.10
CA ILE A 181 7.75 16.07 12.30
C ILE A 181 8.67 15.10 13.05
N TYR A 182 9.06 13.99 12.42
CA TYR A 182 10.02 13.02 12.94
C TYR A 182 11.31 13.02 12.13
N ASP A 183 12.46 12.95 12.81
CA ASP A 183 13.77 12.78 12.18
C ASP A 183 14.77 11.99 13.05
N PRO A 184 15.95 11.59 12.54
CA PRO A 184 16.91 10.80 13.31
C PRO A 184 17.56 11.51 14.51
N GLY A 185 17.34 12.79 14.79
CA GLY A 185 18.12 13.53 15.80
C GLY A 185 19.59 13.82 15.44
N SER A 186 20.15 13.11 14.47
CA SER A 186 21.55 13.24 14.03
C SER A 186 21.92 14.67 13.60
N LYS A 187 23.12 15.12 13.98
CA LYS A 187 23.65 16.46 13.66
C LYS A 187 23.94 16.68 12.16
N GLN A 188 23.81 15.65 11.33
CA GLN A 188 24.06 15.65 9.88
C GLN A 188 23.03 16.45 9.08
N GLN A 189 21.92 16.88 9.69
CA GLN A 189 20.94 17.85 9.16
C GLN A 189 21.53 18.91 8.22
N THR A 190 21.02 19.00 7.00
CA THR A 190 21.44 20.02 6.02
C THR A 190 20.98 21.44 6.41
N SER A 191 21.61 22.46 5.82
CA SER A 191 21.21 23.86 6.01
C SER A 191 19.78 24.15 5.52
N LYS A 192 19.28 23.40 4.52
CA LYS A 192 17.88 23.47 4.06
C LYS A 192 16.94 22.99 5.17
N TYR A 193 17.20 21.80 5.70
CA TYR A 193 16.45 21.18 6.80
C TYR A 193 16.31 22.12 8.01
N LYS A 194 17.46 22.60 8.53
CA LYS A 194 17.53 23.56 9.65
C LYS A 194 16.82 24.90 9.38
N THR A 195 16.72 25.32 8.11
CA THR A 195 16.00 26.54 7.74
C THR A 195 14.48 26.32 7.72
N ALA A 196 14.02 25.13 7.32
CA ALA A 196 12.60 24.77 7.35
C ALA A 196 12.08 24.60 8.78
N LEU A 197 12.85 23.97 9.67
CA LEU A 197 12.42 23.70 11.05
C LEU A 197 12.56 24.87 12.02
N LYS A 198 13.28 25.94 11.66
CA LYS A 198 13.61 27.08 12.55
C LYS A 198 12.45 27.64 13.40
N ASN A 199 11.22 27.62 12.90
CA ASN A 199 10.02 28.11 13.59
C ASN A 199 9.03 26.98 13.96
N ARG A 200 9.44 25.72 13.86
CA ARG A 200 8.64 24.49 14.02
C ARG A 200 9.31 23.44 14.92
N GLU A 201 10.42 23.78 15.58
CA GLU A 201 11.13 22.90 16.53
C GLU A 201 10.25 22.40 17.70
N SER A 202 9.13 23.06 18.00
CA SER A 202 8.12 22.61 18.98
C SER A 202 7.34 21.37 18.53
N ASP A 203 7.34 21.10 17.23
CA ASP A 203 6.50 20.12 16.56
C ASP A 203 7.38 18.95 16.02
N ARG A 204 8.66 18.96 16.40
CA ARG A 204 9.72 18.03 16.02
C ARG A 204 9.99 17.06 17.16
N GLU A 205 9.89 15.77 16.87
CA GLU A 205 10.26 14.67 17.76
C GLU A 205 11.45 13.89 17.14
N GLU A 206 12.41 13.45 17.96
CA GLU A 206 13.54 12.63 17.48
C GLU A 206 13.14 11.16 17.55
N MET A 207 13.19 10.46 16.40
CA MET A 207 12.78 9.06 16.30
C MET A 207 13.67 8.16 17.16
N GLN A 208 13.05 7.27 17.92
CA GLN A 208 13.73 6.30 18.79
C GLN A 208 13.56 4.88 18.24
N LEU A 209 14.55 4.02 18.46
CA LEU A 209 14.44 2.58 18.21
C LEU A 209 13.34 1.97 19.10
N ASN A 210 12.55 1.03 18.58
CA ASN A 210 11.31 0.49 19.20
C ASN A 210 10.22 1.56 19.48
N TYR A 211 10.26 2.72 18.82
CA TYR A 211 9.12 3.65 18.87
C TYR A 211 7.96 3.12 18.01
N ILE A 212 6.75 3.10 18.55
CA ILE A 212 5.52 2.70 17.86
C ILE A 212 4.47 3.79 18.01
N GLU A 213 3.99 4.37 16.91
CA GLU A 213 2.81 5.26 16.89
C GLU A 213 1.59 4.55 16.26
N GLN A 214 0.39 4.87 16.76
CA GLN A 214 -0.88 4.32 16.29
C GLN A 214 -1.73 5.38 15.58
N PHE A 215 -2.26 5.03 14.41
CA PHE A 215 -3.05 5.89 13.54
C PHE A 215 -4.45 5.30 13.27
N SER A 216 -5.34 6.09 12.66
CA SER A 216 -6.76 5.75 12.46
C SER A 216 -6.98 4.40 11.77
N GLY A 217 -7.99 3.63 12.21
CA GLY A 217 -8.26 2.27 11.74
C GLY A 217 -7.43 1.18 12.43
N GLY A 218 -6.47 1.57 13.29
CA GLY A 218 -5.51 0.67 13.90
C GLY A 218 -4.37 0.30 12.96
N VAL A 219 -3.87 1.27 12.20
CA VAL A 219 -2.56 1.19 11.52
C VAL A 219 -1.48 1.52 12.55
N THR A 220 -0.36 0.80 12.55
CA THR A 220 0.80 1.10 13.40
C THR A 220 2.03 1.36 12.55
N ILE A 221 2.90 2.27 13.00
CA ILE A 221 4.23 2.48 12.42
C ILE A 221 5.26 2.25 13.52
N GLU A 222 6.17 1.30 13.30
CA GLU A 222 7.22 0.87 14.22
C GLU A 222 8.61 1.18 13.67
N CYS A 223 9.50 1.75 14.49
CA CYS A 223 10.89 2.07 14.14
C CYS A 223 11.85 0.95 14.55
N VAL A 224 12.34 0.18 13.57
CA VAL A 224 13.23 -0.98 13.77
C VAL A 224 14.72 -0.66 13.58
N ALA A 225 15.04 0.49 12.97
CA ALA A 225 16.41 1.03 12.96
C ALA A 225 16.41 2.56 12.91
N VAL A 226 17.41 3.20 13.50
CA VAL A 226 17.69 4.64 13.39
C VAL A 226 19.13 4.91 13.87
N ASN A 227 19.82 5.91 13.32
CA ASN A 227 21.17 6.31 13.80
C ASN A 227 22.22 5.18 13.80
N ASN A 228 22.11 4.24 12.86
CA ASN A 228 22.93 3.02 12.78
C ASN A 228 22.71 2.03 13.96
N ALA A 229 21.70 2.25 14.81
CA ALA A 229 21.25 1.31 15.83
C ALA A 229 20.06 0.46 15.31
N THR A 230 20.02 -0.80 15.74
CA THR A 230 18.98 -1.81 15.44
C THR A 230 18.67 -2.59 16.73
N ASP A 231 17.64 -3.43 16.76
CA ASP A 231 17.33 -4.24 17.95
C ASP A 231 18.45 -5.22 18.33
N ASN A 232 19.23 -5.67 17.35
CA ASN A 232 20.36 -6.58 17.54
C ASN A 232 21.65 -5.85 17.91
N GLU A 233 21.81 -4.59 17.51
CA GLU A 233 22.97 -3.74 17.84
C GLU A 233 22.55 -2.32 18.35
N PRO A 234 21.77 -2.21 19.44
CA PRO A 234 21.09 -0.96 19.82
C PRO A 234 22.01 0.12 20.43
N ASN A 235 23.30 -0.17 20.57
CA ASN A 235 24.30 0.72 21.17
C ASN A 235 25.38 1.18 20.17
N LEU A 236 25.14 0.99 18.86
CA LEU A 236 26.04 1.51 17.84
C LEU A 236 26.05 3.05 17.82
N ALA A 237 27.19 3.62 17.46
CA ALA A 237 27.36 5.06 17.36
C ALA A 237 26.94 5.54 15.96
N ILE A 238 26.29 6.72 15.92
CA ILE A 238 25.91 7.43 14.68
C ILE A 238 27.04 7.35 13.65
N ALA A 239 26.75 6.72 12.52
CA ALA A 239 27.71 6.46 11.46
C ALA A 239 28.20 7.74 10.77
N ARG A 240 29.40 7.67 10.19
CA ARG A 240 29.97 8.77 9.39
C ARG A 240 29.28 8.91 8.05
N ASP A 241 28.95 7.78 7.43
CA ASP A 241 27.98 7.74 6.36
C ASP A 241 26.59 7.94 6.99
N LYS A 242 25.83 8.84 6.39
CA LYS A 242 24.52 9.32 6.83
C LYS A 242 23.41 8.36 6.39
N ASN A 243 23.61 7.61 5.32
CA ASN A 243 22.67 6.65 4.75
C ASN A 243 22.55 5.40 5.67
N GLN A 244 23.56 5.12 6.50
CA GLN A 244 23.47 4.13 7.58
C GLN A 244 22.69 4.62 8.81
N ASN A 245 22.44 5.94 8.93
CA ASN A 245 21.69 6.54 10.03
C ASN A 245 20.18 6.65 9.75
N SER A 246 19.72 6.22 8.57
CA SER A 246 18.32 6.28 8.15
C SER A 246 17.38 5.59 9.13
N ILE A 247 16.18 6.14 9.29
CA ILE A 247 15.07 5.47 9.99
C ILE A 247 14.56 4.33 9.12
N ALA A 248 14.47 3.12 9.68
CA ALA A 248 13.75 1.98 9.11
C ALA A 248 12.41 1.79 9.82
N LEU A 249 11.35 1.63 9.04
CA LEU A 249 9.97 1.57 9.50
C LEU A 249 9.28 0.29 9.00
N ILE A 250 8.47 -0.32 9.87
CA ILE A 250 7.42 -1.28 9.50
C ILE A 250 6.07 -0.62 9.70
N VAL A 251 5.20 -0.69 8.70
CA VAL A 251 3.83 -0.16 8.70
C VAL A 251 2.86 -1.33 8.67
N SER A 252 2.22 -1.64 9.80
CA SER A 252 1.36 -2.83 9.96
C SER A 252 -0.13 -2.48 9.94
N TYR A 253 -0.95 -3.30 9.27
CA TYR A 253 -2.40 -3.18 9.24
C TYR A 253 -3.13 -4.50 8.90
N LYS A 254 -3.75 -5.12 9.91
CA LYS A 254 -4.66 -6.30 9.76
C LYS A 254 -4.03 -7.52 9.07
N GLY A 255 -2.78 -7.85 9.42
CA GLY A 255 -1.99 -8.90 8.79
C GLY A 255 -0.86 -8.29 7.97
N PHE A 256 -1.23 -7.43 7.02
CA PHE A 256 -0.32 -6.77 6.09
C PHE A 256 0.76 -5.91 6.76
N ASP A 257 1.98 -5.98 6.22
CA ASP A 257 3.15 -5.20 6.61
C ASP A 257 3.87 -4.57 5.39
N TYR A 258 4.28 -3.32 5.54
CA TYR A 258 5.09 -2.59 4.55
C TYR A 258 6.39 -2.10 5.21
N PHE A 259 7.54 -2.52 4.68
CA PHE A 259 8.86 -2.07 5.11
C PHE A 259 9.37 -0.92 4.24
N THR A 260 9.89 0.14 4.85
CA THR A 260 10.68 1.17 4.16
C THR A 260 11.79 1.71 5.06
N ALA A 261 12.96 2.02 4.51
CA ALA A 261 14.07 2.60 5.27
C ALA A 261 14.88 3.68 4.53
N GLY A 262 14.34 4.22 3.43
CA GLY A 262 15.07 5.11 2.53
C GLY A 262 16.42 4.50 2.15
N ASP A 263 17.51 5.21 2.42
CA ASP A 263 18.85 4.80 1.98
C ASP A 263 19.61 3.81 2.89
N LEU A 264 18.92 3.13 3.81
CA LEU A 264 19.52 2.21 4.77
C LEU A 264 20.50 1.22 4.12
N THR A 265 21.65 1.04 4.76
CA THR A 265 22.79 0.34 4.15
C THR A 265 23.03 -1.08 4.68
N LEU A 266 23.86 -1.83 3.97
CA LEU A 266 24.23 -3.23 4.24
C LEU A 266 24.58 -3.58 5.69
N GLN A 267 25.13 -2.67 6.53
CA GLN A 267 25.44 -3.01 7.92
C GLN A 267 24.19 -3.00 8.82
N PRO A 268 23.40 -1.92 8.91
CA PRO A 268 22.07 -2.00 9.54
C PRO A 268 21.17 -3.08 8.95
N GLU A 269 21.17 -3.30 7.62
CA GLU A 269 20.43 -4.41 7.00
C GLU A 269 20.89 -5.78 7.49
N SER A 270 22.20 -6.06 7.47
CA SER A 270 22.78 -7.31 7.99
C SER A 270 22.56 -7.48 9.51
N SER A 271 22.39 -6.37 10.23
CA SER A 271 22.09 -6.34 11.65
C SER A 271 20.62 -6.65 11.92
N LEU A 272 19.70 -6.12 11.10
CA LEU A 272 18.27 -6.45 11.13
C LEU A 272 17.99 -7.91 10.71
N ALA A 273 18.71 -8.41 9.71
CA ALA A 273 18.43 -9.66 9.01
C ALA A 273 18.11 -10.88 9.91
N SER A 274 18.71 -11.01 11.10
CA SER A 274 18.49 -12.17 11.97
C SER A 274 17.14 -12.20 12.69
N ASN A 275 16.46 -11.06 12.83
CA ASN A 275 15.19 -10.93 13.58
C ASN A 275 14.18 -9.98 12.90
N ILE A 276 14.44 -9.52 11.67
CA ILE A 276 13.48 -8.71 10.92
C ILE A 276 12.19 -9.51 10.68
N LYS A 277 11.05 -8.82 10.75
CA LYS A 277 9.75 -9.40 10.39
C LYS A 277 9.73 -9.66 8.87
N ASN A 278 8.99 -10.67 8.43
CA ASN A 278 8.52 -10.70 7.05
C ASN A 278 7.68 -9.43 6.77
N SER A 279 7.61 -8.96 5.52
CA SER A 279 6.69 -7.88 5.14
C SER A 279 6.21 -8.05 3.70
N ASP A 280 4.90 -8.05 3.49
CA ASP A 280 4.23 -8.20 2.19
C ASP A 280 4.89 -7.34 1.09
N VAL A 281 5.19 -6.08 1.46
CA VAL A 281 5.79 -5.09 0.56
C VAL A 281 7.12 -4.56 1.11
N TYR A 282 8.17 -4.67 0.30
CA TYR A 282 9.45 -4.00 0.50
C TYR A 282 9.57 -2.76 -0.40
N HIS A 283 9.71 -1.58 0.22
CA HIS A 283 10.20 -0.38 -0.45
C HIS A 283 11.73 -0.45 -0.52
N VAL A 284 12.26 -0.64 -1.73
CA VAL A 284 13.64 -1.07 -1.97
C VAL A 284 14.66 0.02 -1.59
N ASN A 285 15.43 -0.25 -0.54
CA ASN A 285 16.37 0.69 0.07
C ASN A 285 17.39 1.27 -0.93
N HIS A 286 17.77 2.54 -0.74
CA HIS A 286 18.84 3.23 -1.49
C HIS A 286 18.62 3.14 -3.01
N HIS A 287 17.35 3.26 -3.42
CA HIS A 287 16.85 3.13 -4.80
C HIS A 287 17.26 1.81 -5.51
N GLY A 288 17.67 0.78 -4.76
CA GLY A 288 18.25 -0.45 -5.31
C GLY A 288 19.72 -0.33 -5.71
N SER A 289 20.57 0.25 -4.86
CA SER A 289 22.02 0.31 -5.04
C SER A 289 22.72 -0.99 -4.62
N SER A 290 23.20 -1.78 -5.59
CA SER A 290 23.87 -3.06 -5.33
C SER A 290 25.21 -2.96 -4.58
N ARG A 291 25.71 -1.74 -4.38
CA ARG A 291 26.93 -1.44 -3.61
C ARG A 291 26.66 -1.12 -2.14
N THR A 292 25.44 -0.70 -1.80
CA THR A 292 25.13 -0.11 -0.49
C THR A 292 23.89 -0.68 0.19
N SER A 293 22.97 -1.37 -0.51
CA SER A 293 21.69 -1.81 0.07
C SER A 293 21.17 -3.17 -0.44
N SER A 294 20.00 -3.54 0.06
CA SER A 294 19.20 -4.74 -0.20
C SER A 294 20.01 -6.03 -0.05
N GLY A 295 20.82 -6.14 1.01
CA GLY A 295 21.68 -7.29 1.29
C GLY A 295 20.95 -8.64 1.24
N LEU A 296 21.59 -9.68 0.70
CA LEU A 296 20.92 -10.94 0.35
C LEU A 296 20.25 -11.63 1.55
N ASP A 297 20.94 -11.74 2.67
CA ASP A 297 20.40 -12.38 3.88
C ASP A 297 19.33 -11.51 4.57
N PHE A 298 19.34 -10.19 4.33
CA PHE A 298 18.27 -9.28 4.79
C PHE A 298 17.00 -9.47 3.95
N VAL A 299 17.09 -9.38 2.61
CA VAL A 299 15.89 -9.50 1.75
C VAL A 299 15.29 -10.90 1.72
N ARG A 300 16.07 -11.95 2.02
CA ARG A 300 15.56 -13.33 2.22
C ARG A 300 14.84 -13.58 3.54
N ASN A 301 15.05 -12.72 4.54
CA ASN A 301 14.39 -12.84 5.84
C ASN A 301 13.26 -11.81 6.00
N LEU A 302 13.32 -10.71 5.23
CA LEU A 302 12.17 -9.83 4.96
C LEU A 302 11.14 -10.50 4.04
N ASP A 303 11.61 -11.37 3.13
CA ASP A 303 10.82 -12.30 2.29
C ASP A 303 9.55 -11.72 1.61
N PRO A 304 9.61 -10.54 0.94
CA PRO A 304 8.43 -9.84 0.44
C PRO A 304 7.84 -10.43 -0.85
N GLU A 305 6.52 -10.64 -0.96
CA GLU A 305 5.91 -10.97 -2.26
C GLU A 305 5.98 -9.80 -3.27
N VAL A 306 6.08 -8.55 -2.79
CA VAL A 306 6.14 -7.35 -3.62
C VAL A 306 7.33 -6.46 -3.27
N SER A 307 8.09 -6.03 -4.27
CA SER A 307 9.18 -5.06 -4.11
C SER A 307 8.92 -3.83 -4.97
N VAL A 308 8.80 -2.66 -4.35
CA VAL A 308 8.60 -1.38 -5.05
C VAL A 308 9.86 -0.53 -4.92
N VAL A 309 10.40 -0.03 -6.03
CA VAL A 309 11.54 0.89 -6.02
C VAL A 309 11.18 2.25 -6.63
N SER A 310 11.50 3.30 -5.89
CA SER A 310 11.60 4.66 -6.43
C SER A 310 12.88 4.77 -7.24
N ASN A 311 12.77 5.05 -8.53
CA ASN A 311 13.93 5.37 -9.36
C ASN A 311 13.56 6.35 -10.49
N GLY A 312 14.58 6.96 -11.09
CA GLY A 312 14.49 7.85 -12.25
C GLY A 312 15.57 7.51 -13.26
N THR A 313 16.02 8.46 -14.09
CA THR A 313 17.12 8.23 -15.05
C THR A 313 18.51 8.30 -14.42
N GLN A 314 18.64 8.95 -13.26
CA GLN A 314 19.92 9.27 -12.64
C GLN A 314 20.51 8.05 -11.88
N HIS A 315 21.81 8.13 -11.55
CA HIS A 315 22.61 7.16 -10.78
C HIS A 315 22.74 5.72 -11.36
N GLY A 316 21.89 5.32 -12.31
CA GLY A 316 21.83 3.97 -12.87
C GLY A 316 21.15 2.95 -11.94
N HIS A 317 20.25 3.41 -11.09
CA HIS A 317 19.48 2.60 -10.14
C HIS A 317 18.04 2.33 -10.65
N PRO A 318 17.38 1.22 -10.23
CA PRO A 318 17.92 0.10 -9.46
C PRO A 318 19.00 -0.65 -10.25
N ASN A 319 20.05 -1.15 -9.61
CA ASN A 319 21.09 -1.89 -10.32
C ASN A 319 20.59 -3.30 -10.72
N VAL A 320 21.11 -3.84 -11.83
CA VAL A 320 20.76 -5.18 -12.33
C VAL A 320 20.80 -6.25 -11.24
N ASP A 321 21.81 -6.23 -10.37
CA ASP A 321 21.98 -7.22 -9.31
C ASP A 321 20.89 -7.15 -8.23
N ILE A 322 20.28 -5.98 -7.98
CA ILE A 322 19.17 -5.85 -7.00
C ILE A 322 17.87 -6.36 -7.61
N GLY A 323 17.53 -5.95 -8.83
CA GLY A 323 16.33 -6.45 -9.49
C GLY A 323 16.36 -7.96 -9.67
N LYS A 324 17.53 -8.53 -10.03
CA LYS A 324 17.75 -9.98 -10.04
C LYS A 324 17.64 -10.63 -8.66
N ARG A 325 18.24 -10.05 -7.61
CA ARG A 325 18.16 -10.59 -6.25
C ARG A 325 16.71 -10.72 -5.78
N LEU A 326 15.90 -9.70 -6.03
CA LEU A 326 14.49 -9.69 -5.63
C LEU A 326 13.64 -10.62 -6.50
N THR A 327 13.81 -10.62 -7.84
CA THR A 327 12.98 -11.43 -8.75
C THR A 327 13.43 -12.90 -8.93
N GLU A 328 14.73 -13.19 -8.85
CA GLU A 328 15.32 -14.51 -9.14
C GLU A 328 15.79 -15.27 -7.88
N GLU A 329 16.16 -14.58 -6.79
CA GLU A 329 16.61 -15.23 -5.54
C GLU A 329 15.61 -15.20 -4.38
N VAL A 330 14.73 -14.19 -4.32
CA VAL A 330 13.60 -14.11 -3.37
C VAL A 330 12.30 -14.57 -4.04
N GLY A 331 12.04 -14.11 -5.27
CA GLY A 331 10.80 -14.39 -6.02
C GLY A 331 9.76 -13.27 -5.93
N SER A 332 10.15 -12.12 -5.36
CA SER A 332 9.32 -10.93 -5.19
C SER A 332 8.92 -10.31 -6.53
N MET A 333 7.65 -9.93 -6.69
CA MET A 333 7.19 -9.21 -7.87
C MET A 333 7.65 -7.76 -7.80
N PHE A 334 8.64 -7.45 -8.64
CA PHE A 334 9.35 -6.17 -8.64
C PHE A 334 8.60 -5.12 -9.46
N PHE A 335 8.56 -3.89 -8.95
CA PHE A 335 7.87 -2.73 -9.54
C PHE A 335 8.77 -1.50 -9.51
N GLN A 336 8.69 -0.66 -10.55
CA GLN A 336 9.52 0.55 -10.70
C GLN A 336 8.66 1.79 -10.96
N THR A 337 8.94 2.92 -10.29
CA THR A 337 8.24 4.18 -10.59
C THR A 337 8.56 4.68 -12.01
N ASN A 338 9.83 4.65 -12.43
CA ASN A 338 10.27 4.99 -13.80
C ASN A 338 11.15 3.90 -14.42
N ILE A 339 11.35 3.97 -15.73
CA ILE A 339 12.44 3.28 -16.42
C ILE A 339 13.77 4.06 -16.35
N ASN A 340 14.86 3.40 -15.95
CA ASN A 340 16.21 3.96 -16.02
C ASN A 340 16.94 3.42 -17.27
N PRO A 341 17.38 4.26 -18.23
CA PRO A 341 18.02 3.82 -19.47
C PRO A 341 19.51 3.44 -19.34
N ALA A 342 20.10 3.47 -18.14
CA ALA A 342 21.50 3.13 -17.92
C ALA A 342 21.77 1.62 -18.08
N SER A 343 22.90 1.25 -18.68
CA SER A 343 23.25 -0.16 -18.94
C SER A 343 23.58 -1.00 -17.70
N ASN A 344 23.72 -0.37 -16.53
CA ASN A 344 23.85 -1.03 -15.23
C ASN A 344 22.54 -1.04 -14.42
N ALA A 345 21.45 -0.48 -14.95
CA ALA A 345 20.15 -0.49 -14.32
C ALA A 345 19.32 -1.72 -14.74
N PHE A 346 18.54 -2.28 -13.81
CA PHE A 346 17.61 -3.37 -14.09
C PHE A 346 16.50 -2.91 -15.05
N GLN A 347 16.18 -3.76 -16.02
CA GLN A 347 15.16 -3.52 -17.03
C GLN A 347 14.03 -4.54 -16.84
N ASN A 348 12.97 -4.14 -16.13
CA ASN A 348 11.81 -5.00 -15.88
C ASN A 348 10.87 -5.08 -17.09
N GLU A 349 9.87 -5.97 -17.06
CA GLU A 349 8.76 -5.92 -18.02
C GLU A 349 8.01 -4.58 -17.90
N LEU A 350 7.74 -3.92 -19.03
CA LEU A 350 7.15 -2.57 -19.05
C LEU A 350 5.77 -2.46 -18.38
N LYS A 351 5.06 -3.58 -18.14
CA LYS A 351 3.79 -3.60 -17.38
C LYS A 351 3.97 -3.39 -15.87
N PHE A 352 5.18 -3.63 -15.36
CA PHE A 352 5.58 -3.42 -13.96
C PHE A 352 6.37 -2.11 -13.74
N VAL A 353 6.50 -1.30 -14.80
CA VAL A 353 7.04 0.06 -14.72
C VAL A 353 5.87 1.04 -14.82
N ALA A 354 5.74 1.98 -13.89
CA ALA A 354 4.60 2.89 -13.85
C ALA A 354 4.73 4.01 -14.89
N ASP A 355 5.87 4.69 -14.94
CA ASP A 355 6.21 5.66 -15.97
C ASP A 355 7.23 5.10 -16.99
N THR A 356 6.82 5.11 -18.25
CA THR A 356 7.64 4.68 -19.40
C THR A 356 7.85 5.81 -20.41
N THR A 357 7.46 7.05 -20.09
CA THR A 357 7.50 8.23 -20.97
C THR A 357 8.92 8.49 -21.48
N HIS A 358 9.94 8.18 -20.67
CA HIS A 358 11.36 8.25 -21.01
C HIS A 358 11.79 7.44 -22.24
N LEU A 359 11.03 6.41 -22.64
CA LEU A 359 11.26 5.70 -23.92
C LEU A 359 10.94 6.59 -25.14
N SER A 360 10.08 7.59 -24.97
CA SER A 360 9.62 8.51 -26.02
C SER A 360 10.17 9.95 -25.88
N SER A 361 10.50 10.36 -24.64
CA SER A 361 10.84 11.73 -24.26
C SER A 361 12.12 11.77 -23.42
N ARG A 362 13.13 12.53 -23.88
CA ARG A 362 14.35 12.84 -23.08
C ARG A 362 14.14 13.94 -22.02
N LYS A 363 12.90 14.25 -21.65
CA LYS A 363 12.60 15.27 -20.64
C LYS A 363 11.95 14.64 -19.42
N GLU A 364 12.71 14.62 -18.34
CA GLU A 364 12.18 14.61 -16.97
C GLU A 364 11.25 15.85 -16.77
N ASN A 365 10.35 15.77 -15.79
CA ASN A 365 9.47 16.85 -15.30
C ASN A 365 8.44 17.41 -16.31
N GLN A 366 7.90 16.61 -17.23
CA GLN A 366 6.83 17.06 -18.16
C GLN A 366 5.41 16.58 -17.81
N GLU A 367 5.24 15.43 -17.13
CA GLU A 367 3.94 14.73 -17.06
C GLU A 367 3.33 14.63 -15.65
N GLY A 368 4.06 15.04 -14.60
CA GLY A 368 3.60 15.07 -13.21
C GLY A 368 4.25 14.00 -12.34
N ALA A 369 3.47 13.39 -11.44
CA ALA A 369 3.85 12.19 -10.67
C ALA A 369 3.25 10.92 -11.31
N THR A 370 3.33 10.80 -12.63
CA THR A 370 2.65 9.75 -13.43
C THR A 370 3.13 8.34 -13.10
N GLY A 371 4.37 8.18 -12.62
CA GLY A 371 4.92 6.91 -12.16
C GLY A 371 4.50 6.47 -10.75
N SER A 372 3.55 7.15 -10.10
CA SER A 372 3.21 6.84 -8.70
C SER A 372 2.56 5.46 -8.56
N ILE A 373 3.09 4.64 -7.65
CA ILE A 373 2.65 3.26 -7.40
C ILE A 373 1.85 3.24 -6.10
N ARG A 374 0.56 2.87 -6.19
CA ARG A 374 -0.33 2.82 -5.04
C ARG A 374 -0.67 1.40 -4.61
N ILE A 375 -0.26 1.01 -3.41
CA ILE A 375 -0.72 -0.18 -2.71
C ILE A 375 -2.03 0.16 -1.98
N ILE A 376 -3.02 -0.73 -2.04
CA ILE A 376 -4.31 -0.60 -1.37
C ILE A 376 -4.62 -1.90 -0.64
N VAL A 377 -4.81 -1.84 0.69
CA VAL A 377 -4.96 -3.03 1.56
C VAL A 377 -6.43 -3.17 1.97
N ASP A 378 -7.12 -4.21 1.49
CA ASP A 378 -8.53 -4.48 1.75
C ASP A 378 -8.70 -5.69 2.70
N PRO A 379 -8.69 -5.47 4.03
CA PRO A 379 -8.83 -6.52 5.04
C PRO A 379 -10.25 -7.07 5.14
N PHE A 380 -11.20 -6.59 4.34
CA PHE A 380 -12.51 -7.22 4.18
C PHE A 380 -12.48 -8.35 3.12
N THR A 381 -11.35 -8.52 2.45
CA THR A 381 -11.10 -9.56 1.44
C THR A 381 -9.80 -10.35 1.66
N ASP A 382 -9.06 -10.05 2.74
CA ASP A 382 -7.73 -10.60 3.08
C ASP A 382 -6.72 -10.46 1.94
N LYS A 383 -6.67 -9.25 1.34
CA LYS A 383 -5.88 -8.95 0.13
C LYS A 383 -5.32 -7.54 0.10
N TYR A 384 -4.21 -7.36 -0.61
CA TYR A 384 -3.75 -6.07 -1.07
C TYR A 384 -3.62 -6.01 -2.60
N TYR A 385 -3.59 -4.79 -3.14
CA TYR A 385 -3.61 -4.51 -4.57
C TYR A 385 -2.53 -3.49 -4.94
N VAL A 386 -1.69 -3.78 -5.92
CA VAL A 386 -0.76 -2.79 -6.51
C VAL A 386 -1.42 -2.14 -7.73
N VAL A 387 -1.71 -0.84 -7.65
CA VAL A 387 -2.66 -0.14 -8.54
C VAL A 387 -1.96 0.93 -9.39
N MET A 388 -1.40 0.49 -10.51
CA MET A 388 -0.81 1.35 -11.56
C MET A 388 -1.76 1.54 -12.75
N GLN A 389 -1.47 2.49 -13.64
CA GLN A 389 -2.33 2.76 -14.80
C GLN A 389 -2.40 1.59 -15.80
N GLY A 390 -1.25 0.99 -16.15
CA GLY A 390 -1.15 -0.03 -17.21
C GLY A 390 -1.47 -1.49 -16.81
N LEU A 391 -1.29 -1.86 -15.54
CA LEU A 391 -1.34 -3.27 -15.09
C LEU A 391 -2.75 -3.74 -14.71
N GLU A 392 -3.19 -4.92 -15.15
CA GLU A 392 -4.51 -5.45 -14.78
C GLU A 392 -4.54 -5.94 -13.33
N LEU A 393 -5.66 -5.72 -12.61
CA LEU A 393 -5.77 -6.09 -11.20
C LEU A 393 -5.63 -7.61 -10.97
N SER A 394 -5.95 -8.44 -11.98
CA SER A 394 -5.70 -9.89 -11.94
C SER A 394 -4.22 -10.28 -11.95
N GLU A 395 -3.32 -9.37 -12.34
CA GLU A 395 -1.87 -9.52 -12.28
C GLU A 395 -1.25 -8.74 -11.10
N SER A 396 -2.05 -8.11 -10.24
CA SER A 396 -1.55 -7.25 -9.15
C SER A 396 -2.38 -7.31 -7.86
N THR A 397 -3.13 -8.40 -7.67
CA THR A 397 -3.84 -8.73 -6.42
C THR A 397 -3.09 -9.81 -5.67
N PHE A 398 -2.76 -9.55 -4.41
CA PHE A 398 -2.03 -10.43 -3.51
C PHE A 398 -2.90 -10.83 -2.31
N PRO A 399 -2.70 -12.02 -1.70
CA PRO A 399 -3.26 -12.31 -0.39
C PRO A 399 -2.61 -11.40 0.67
N ILE A 400 -3.19 -11.37 1.87
CA ILE A 400 -2.49 -10.99 3.10
C ILE A 400 -2.26 -12.31 3.86
N GLU A 401 -1.02 -12.60 4.25
CA GLU A 401 -0.70 -13.78 5.06
C GLU A 401 -0.81 -13.46 6.56
N HIS A 402 -1.16 -14.45 7.40
CA HIS A 402 -1.56 -14.27 8.82
C HIS A 402 -1.00 -15.36 9.74
#